data_AF-A0A1H6DGZ6-F1
#
_entry.id   AF-A0A1H6DGZ6-F1
#
_cell.length_a   1.000
_cell.length_b   1.000
_cell.length_c   1.000
_cell.angle_alpha   90.00
_cell.angle_beta   90.00
_cell.angle_gamma   90.00
#
_symmetry.space_group_name_H-M   'P 1'
#
loop_
_entity.id
_entity.type
_entity.pdbx_description
1 polymer ?
#
loop_
_entity_poly.entity_id
_entity_poly.type
_entity_poly.pdbx_seq_one_letter_code
_entity_poly.pdbx_strand_id
1 'polypeptide(L)'
;MNLSIASFMLRLGLLLLIVPPLALMAGYMIEQAQVDACLDGGGAWHYAEAQCVSSGEYPFVPFMMRHPLLVNGGMLLSVVGLFFSLIGLYKGRS
;
A
#
# COMPACT_ATOMS: atom_id res chain seq x y z
N MET A 1 10.87 29.86 15.23
CA MET A 1 11.42 28.97 14.18
C MET A 1 11.18 27.49 14.47
N ASN A 2 11.45 26.99 15.70
CA ASN A 2 11.25 25.57 16.07
C ASN A 2 9.81 25.03 15.93
N LEU A 3 8.79 25.84 16.25
CA LEU A 3 7.39 25.41 16.19
C LEU A 3 6.87 25.17 14.76
N SER A 4 7.36 25.96 13.79
CA SER A 4 6.96 25.83 12.38
C SER A 4 7.52 24.55 11.75
N ILE A 5 8.78 24.22 12.06
CA ILE A 5 9.44 23.00 11.59
C ILE A 5 8.80 21.76 12.21
N ALA A 6 8.45 21.80 13.50
CA ALA A 6 7.77 20.70 14.18
C ALA A 6 6.40 20.39 13.55
N SER A 7 5.62 21.44 13.24
CA SER A 7 4.33 21.30 12.55
C SER A 7 4.48 20.73 11.14
N PHE A 8 5.49 21.16 10.39
CA PHE A 8 5.79 20.62 9.06
C PHE A 8 6.17 19.13 9.12
N MET A 9 7.08 18.74 10.03
CA MET A 9 7.48 17.33 10.22
C MET A 9 6.30 16.45 10.61
N LEU A 10 5.40 16.93 11.47
CA LEU A 10 4.21 16.18 11.87
C LEU A 10 3.26 15.95 10.68
N ARG A 11 2.97 16.99 9.89
CA ARG A 11 2.10 16.87 8.71
C ARG A 11 2.68 15.94 7.67
N LEU A 12 3.96 16.07 7.36
CA LEU A 12 4.66 15.20 6.42
C LEU A 12 4.70 13.76 6.92
N GLY A 13 5.01 13.56 8.21
CA GLY A 13 5.01 12.24 8.83
C GLY A 13 3.66 11.55 8.73
N LEU A 14 2.57 12.27 9.01
CA LEU A 14 1.21 11.74 8.89
C LEU A 14 0.86 11.37 7.45
N LEU A 15 1.24 12.20 6.46
CA LEU A 15 1.05 11.87 5.05
C LEU A 15 1.79 10.60 4.65
N LEU A 16 3.07 10.49 5.01
CA LEU A 16 3.89 9.29 4.74
C LEU A 16 3.40 8.06 5.49
N LEU A 17 2.80 8.23 6.66
CA LEU A 17 2.25 7.13 7.46
C LEU A 17 0.95 6.58 6.85
N ILE A 18 0.06 7.46 6.36
CA ILE A 18 -1.31 7.10 5.97
C ILE A 18 -1.44 6.81 4.47
N VAL A 19 -0.81 7.60 3.61
CA VAL A 19 -1.03 7.51 2.16
C VAL A 19 -0.56 6.16 1.58
N PRO A 20 0.64 5.64 1.90
CA PRO A 20 1.09 4.35 1.37
C PRO A 20 0.16 3.16 1.70
N PRO A 21 -0.26 2.91 2.96
CA PRO A 21 -1.12 1.77 3.25
C PRO A 21 -2.50 1.90 2.57
N LEU A 22 -3.05 3.12 2.45
CA LEU A 22 -4.30 3.33 1.70
C LEU A 22 -4.14 3.03 0.21
N ALA A 23 -3.03 3.44 -0.41
CA ALA A 23 -2.74 3.13 -1.80
C ALA A 23 -2.55 1.61 -2.01
N LEU A 24 -1.87 0.94 -1.08
CA LEU A 24 -1.70 -0.52 -1.10
C LEU A 24 -3.04 -1.25 -0.96
N MET A 25 -3.89 -0.82 -0.02
CA MET A 25 -5.24 -1.37 0.13
C MET A 25 -6.07 -1.18 -1.14
N ALA A 26 -6.04 0.02 -1.74
CA ALA A 26 -6.76 0.29 -2.99
C ALA A 26 -6.28 -0.62 -4.13
N GLY A 27 -4.97 -0.76 -4.32
CA GLY A 27 -4.39 -1.65 -5.34
C GLY A 27 -4.82 -3.11 -5.14
N TYR A 28 -4.78 -3.60 -3.91
CA TYR A 28 -5.24 -4.96 -3.58
C TYR A 28 -6.75 -5.14 -3.83
N MET A 29 -7.57 -4.18 -3.41
CA MET A 29 -9.03 -4.25 -3.59
C MET A 29 -9.43 -4.23 -5.08
N ILE A 30 -8.74 -3.43 -5.90
CA ILE A 30 -8.95 -3.40 -7.35
C ILE A 30 -8.63 -4.77 -7.96
N GLU A 31 -7.53 -5.39 -7.56
CA GLU A 31 -7.21 -6.73 -8.04
C GLU A 31 -8.27 -7.75 -7.62
N GLN A 32 -8.67 -7.76 -6.34
CA GLN A 32 -9.71 -8.68 -5.86
C GLN A 32 -11.00 -8.55 -6.66
N ALA A 33 -11.42 -7.32 -6.97
CA ALA A 33 -12.60 -7.08 -7.80
C ALA A 33 -12.45 -7.65 -9.23
N GLN A 34 -11.25 -7.64 -9.80
CA GLN A 34 -10.97 -8.24 -11.12
C GLN A 34 -10.97 -9.77 -11.06
N VAL A 35 -10.40 -10.34 -9.99
CA VAL A 35 -10.43 -11.79 -9.73
C VAL A 35 -11.87 -12.26 -9.60
N ASP A 36 -12.65 -11.62 -8.73
CA ASP A 36 -14.05 -11.96 -8.50
C ASP A 36 -14.86 -11.88 -9.80
N ALA A 37 -14.73 -10.79 -10.56
CA ALA A 37 -15.40 -10.64 -11.85
C ALA A 37 -15.01 -11.72 -12.87
N CYS A 38 -13.75 -12.18 -12.88
CA CYS A 38 -13.29 -13.25 -13.76
C CYS A 38 -13.91 -14.60 -13.38
N LEU A 39 -13.91 -14.92 -12.08
CA LEU A 39 -14.45 -16.18 -11.55
C LEU A 39 -15.98 -16.25 -11.69
N ASP A 40 -16.67 -15.15 -11.41
CA ASP A 40 -18.13 -15.03 -11.61
C ASP A 40 -18.52 -15.18 -13.08
N GLY A 41 -17.63 -14.77 -14.00
CA GLY A 41 -17.77 -14.99 -15.44
C GLY A 41 -17.49 -16.42 -15.91
N GLY A 42 -17.12 -17.34 -15.00
CA GLY A 42 -16.76 -18.72 -15.31
C GLY A 42 -15.35 -18.90 -15.87
N GLY A 43 -14.50 -17.87 -15.80
CA GLY A 43 -13.10 -17.92 -16.20
C GLY A 43 -12.18 -18.43 -15.09
N ALA A 44 -10.87 -18.40 -15.36
CA ALA A 44 -9.81 -18.68 -14.41
C ALA A 44 -8.83 -17.51 -14.36
N TRP A 45 -8.43 -17.06 -13.17
CA TRP A 45 -7.49 -15.95 -13.02
C TRP A 45 -6.04 -16.43 -12.99
N HIS A 46 -5.19 -15.89 -13.86
CA HIS A 46 -3.76 -16.16 -13.91
C HIS A 46 -2.98 -15.10 -13.11
N TYR A 47 -2.78 -15.32 -11.80
CA TYR A 47 -2.19 -14.33 -10.89
C TYR A 47 -0.84 -13.73 -11.36
N ALA A 48 0.07 -14.56 -11.87
CA ALA A 48 1.39 -14.11 -12.33
C ALA A 48 1.32 -13.10 -13.49
N GLU A 49 0.32 -13.22 -14.36
CA GLU A 49 0.13 -12.36 -15.54
C GLU A 49 -0.98 -11.32 -15.32
N ALA A 50 -1.68 -11.39 -14.18
CA ALA A 50 -2.80 -10.52 -13.82
C ALA A 50 -3.89 -10.43 -14.91
N GLN A 51 -4.30 -11.61 -15.42
CA GLN A 51 -5.27 -11.71 -16.50
C GLN A 51 -6.33 -12.78 -16.24
N CYS A 52 -7.53 -12.55 -16.79
CA CYS A 52 -8.59 -13.54 -16.86
C CYS A 52 -8.43 -14.39 -18.11
N VAL A 53 -8.45 -15.72 -17.97
CA VAL A 53 -8.43 -16.67 -19.08
C VAL A 53 -9.68 -17.54 -19.06
N SER A 54 -10.01 -18.17 -20.20
CA SER A 54 -11.26 -18.93 -20.37
C SER A 54 -11.31 -20.22 -19.56
N SER A 55 -10.18 -20.85 -19.29
CA SER A 55 -10.09 -22.10 -18.52
C SER A 55 -8.65 -22.35 -18.07
N GLY A 56 -8.47 -23.13 -17.01
CA GLY A 56 -7.17 -23.53 -16.49
C GLY A 56 -7.11 -23.53 -14.96
N GLU A 57 -6.02 -24.06 -14.42
CA GLU A 57 -5.72 -24.03 -13.00
C GLU A 57 -4.35 -23.37 -12.82
N TYR A 58 -4.34 -22.21 -12.16
CA TYR A 58 -3.12 -21.43 -11.95
C TYR A 58 -2.85 -21.30 -10.46
N PRO A 59 -1.57 -21.39 -10.04
CA PRO A 59 -1.23 -21.23 -8.64
C PRO A 59 -1.56 -19.81 -8.17
N PHE A 60 -2.08 -19.71 -6.95
CA PHE A 60 -2.25 -18.43 -6.29
C PHE A 60 -0.88 -17.76 -6.07
N VAL A 61 -0.72 -16.53 -6.58
CA VAL A 61 0.46 -15.70 -6.34
C VAL A 61 0.02 -14.41 -5.66
N PRO A 62 0.35 -14.20 -4.37
CA PRO A 62 -0.16 -13.05 -3.62
C PRO A 62 0.39 -11.74 -4.17
N PHE A 63 -0.39 -10.67 -4.03
CA PHE A 63 -0.06 -9.32 -4.52
C PHE A 63 1.34 -8.85 -4.09
N MET A 64 1.71 -9.13 -2.83
CA MET A 64 3.02 -8.78 -2.27
C MET A 64 4.21 -9.47 -2.95
N MET A 65 4.03 -10.69 -3.48
CA MET A 65 5.08 -11.39 -4.23
C MET A 65 5.25 -10.82 -5.64
N ARG A 66 4.18 -10.30 -6.25
CA ARG A 66 4.20 -9.72 -7.60
C ARG A 66 4.63 -8.25 -7.63
N HIS A 67 4.37 -7.51 -6.55
CA HIS A 67 4.72 -6.10 -6.41
C HIS A 67 5.63 -5.82 -5.20
N PRO A 68 6.78 -6.51 -5.07
CA PRO A 68 7.60 -6.45 -3.86
C PRO A 68 8.18 -5.05 -3.59
N LEU A 69 8.60 -4.33 -4.64
CA LEU A 69 9.12 -2.96 -4.50
C LEU A 69 8.04 -2.00 -4.00
N LEU A 70 6.81 -2.16 -4.49
CA LEU A 70 5.69 -1.30 -4.12
C LEU A 70 5.23 -1.56 -2.67
N VAL A 71 5.11 -2.83 -2.28
CA VAL A 71 4.73 -3.20 -0.90
C VAL A 71 5.84 -2.82 0.09
N ASN A 72 7.07 -3.26 -0.14
CA ASN A 72 8.18 -3.00 0.78
C ASN A 72 8.53 -1.50 0.82
N GLY A 73 8.51 -0.82 -0.33
CA GLY A 73 8.70 0.62 -0.41
C GLY A 73 7.62 1.39 0.34
N GLY A 74 6.35 1.00 0.18
CA GLY A 74 5.24 1.58 0.92
C GLY A 74 5.39 1.41 2.43
N MET A 75 5.75 0.20 2.90
CA MET A 75 6.02 -0.06 4.31
C MET A 75 7.19 0.79 4.83
N LEU A 76 8.28 0.91 4.07
CA LEU A 76 9.44 1.72 4.46
C LEU A 76 9.08 3.22 4.57
N LEU A 77 8.29 3.73 3.62
CA LEU A 77 7.76 5.11 3.69
C LEU A 77 6.89 5.32 4.93
N SER A 78 6.04 4.35 5.29
CA SER A 78 5.23 4.43 6.51
C SER A 78 6.10 4.43 7.77
N VAL A 79 7.18 3.65 7.82
CA VAL A 79 8.14 3.68 8.94
C VAL A 79 8.82 5.05 9.04
N VAL A 80 9.26 5.62 7.92
CA VAL A 80 9.81 7.00 7.90
C VAL A 80 8.76 8.01 8.39
N GLY A 81 7.51 7.86 7.94
CA GLY A 81 6.38 8.67 8.38
C GLY A 81 6.17 8.64 9.88
N LEU A 82 6.20 7.44 10.48
CA LEU A 82 6.11 7.24 11.93
C LEU A 82 7.20 8.02 12.68
N PHE A 83 8.46 7.92 12.26
CA PHE A 83 9.56 8.65 12.90
C PHE A 83 9.39 10.16 12.79
N PHE A 84 8.95 10.68 11.64
CA PHE A 84 8.69 12.11 11.45
C PHE A 84 7.53 12.60 12.32
N SER A 85 6.46 11.81 12.45
CA SER A 85 5.35 12.12 13.36
C SER A 85 5.79 12.15 14.82
N LEU A 86 6.59 11.18 15.27
CA LEU A 86 7.10 11.14 16.65
C LEU A 86 8.01 12.34 16.95
N ILE A 87 8.94 12.69 16.05
CA ILE A 87 9.85 13.83 16.24
C ILE A 87 9.06 15.14 16.25
N GLY A 88 8.10 15.30 15.33
CA GLY A 88 7.24 16.49 15.26
C GLY A 88 6.42 16.67 16.54
N LEU A 89 5.82 15.58 17.05
CA LEU A 89 5.04 15.61 18.28
C LEU A 89 5.91 15.92 19.51
N TYR A 90 7.08 15.30 19.62
CA TYR A 90 8.00 15.49 20.75
C TYR A 90 8.53 16.93 20.82
N LYS A 91 8.95 17.50 19.68
CA LYS A 91 9.43 18.89 19.60
C LYS A 91 8.32 19.93 19.76
N GLY A 92 7.06 19.59 19.44
CA GLY A 92 5.93 20.49 19.62
C GLY A 92 5.45 20.62 21.08
N ARG A 93 5.86 19.69 21.95
CA ARG A 93 5.47 19.65 23.37
C ARG A 93 6.55 20.20 24.33
N SER A 94 7.81 20.27 23.87
CA SER A 94 8.95 20.85 24.62
C SER A 94 9.13 22.33 24.33
#